data_AF-A0A2V7M5T8-F1
#
_entry.id   AF-A0A2V7M5T8-F1
#
_cell.length_a   1.000
_cell.length_b   1.000
_cell.length_c   1.000
_cell.angle_alpha   90.00
_cell.angle_beta   90.00
_cell.angle_gamma   90.00
#
_symmetry.space_group_name_H-M   'P 1'
#
loop_
_entity.id
_entity.type
_entity.pdbx_description
1 polymer ?
#
loop_
_entity_poly.entity_id
_entity_poly.type
_entity_poly.pdbx_seq_one_letter_code
_entity_poly.pdbx_strand_id
1 'polypeptide(L)'
;MLEHAYAHLRLYQAIIGHDSGAFVLQRIHRTIAELAAKDVHALGFRGTTEERALAAEYIGGAFMAVLTWWLDHGAKQPPQEVDNTFRRLILKGLKELT
;
A
#
# COMPACT_ATOMS: atom_id res chain seq x y z
N MET A 1 1.87 -8.28 2.19
CA MET A 1 1.67 -7.20 3.19
C MET A 1 0.29 -7.27 3.85
N LEU A 2 -0.82 -7.40 3.11
CA LEU A 2 -2.17 -7.51 3.72
C LEU A 2 -2.32 -8.73 4.64
N GLU A 3 -1.78 -9.90 4.26
CA GLU A 3 -1.73 -11.07 5.15
C GLU A 3 -0.93 -10.81 6.43
N HIS A 4 0.19 -10.09 6.32
CA HIS A 4 1.02 -9.74 7.48
C HIS A 4 0.26 -8.82 8.44
N ALA A 5 -0.48 -7.83 7.91
CA ALA A 5 -1.35 -6.97 8.70
C ALA A 5 -2.51 -7.76 9.34
N TYR A 6 -3.10 -8.71 8.61
CA TYR A 6 -4.16 -9.59 9.13
C TYR A 6 -3.71 -10.41 10.34
N ALA A 7 -2.54 -11.06 10.22
CA ALA A 7 -1.96 -11.87 11.28
C ALA A 7 -1.69 -11.06 12.56
N HIS A 8 -1.55 -9.74 12.45
CA HIS A 8 -1.26 -8.82 13.54
C HIS A 8 -2.36 -7.76 13.72
N LEU A 9 -3.61 -8.07 13.34
CA LEU A 9 -4.74 -7.13 13.31
C LEU A 9 -4.93 -6.37 14.64
N ARG A 10 -4.86 -7.07 15.78
CA ARG A 10 -5.01 -6.45 17.10
C ARG A 10 -3.90 -5.42 17.40
N LEU A 11 -2.68 -5.72 16.97
CA LEU A 11 -1.54 -4.80 17.13
C LEU A 11 -1.74 -3.55 16.27
N TYR A 12 -2.19 -3.72 15.03
CA TYR A 12 -2.52 -2.60 14.14
C TYR A 12 -3.62 -1.70 14.73
N GLN A 13 -4.72 -2.30 15.22
CA GLN A 13 -5.81 -1.55 15.86
C GLN A 13 -5.34 -0.78 17.10
N ALA A 14 -4.46 -1.37 17.90
CA ALA A 14 -3.88 -0.71 19.08
C ALA A 14 -2.98 0.48 18.71
N ILE A 15 -2.26 0.39 17.58
CA ILE A 15 -1.38 1.47 17.09
C ILE A 15 -2.20 2.65 16.57
N ILE A 16 -3.27 2.39 15.80
CA ILE A 16 -4.11 3.45 15.20
C ILE A 16 -4.85 4.27 16.27
N GLY A 17 -5.18 3.66 17.41
CA GLY A 17 -5.91 4.31 18.51
C GLY A 17 -5.09 5.27 19.40
N HIS A 18 -3.79 5.44 19.16
CA HIS A 18 -2.90 6.26 20.00
C HIS A 18 -2.22 7.38 19.19
N ASP A 19 -1.88 8.50 19.86
CA ASP A 19 -1.17 9.64 19.25
C ASP A 19 0.20 9.25 18.64
N SER A 20 0.85 8.18 19.14
CA SER A 20 2.06 7.61 18.56
C SER A 20 1.84 6.81 17.27
N GLY A 21 0.58 6.54 16.92
CA GLY A 21 0.17 5.77 15.74
C GLY A 21 0.54 6.42 14.42
N ALA A 22 0.48 7.75 14.36
CA ALA A 22 0.83 8.51 13.17
C ALA A 22 2.29 8.26 12.72
N PHE A 23 3.23 8.21 13.66
CA PHE A 23 4.63 7.92 13.38
C PHE A 23 4.84 6.49 12.85
N VAL A 24 4.14 5.52 13.42
CA VAL A 24 4.21 4.12 12.97
C VAL A 24 3.60 3.97 11.58
N LEU A 25 2.45 4.59 11.33
CA LEU A 25 1.81 4.61 10.01
C LEU A 25 2.70 5.27 8.96
N GLN A 26 3.36 6.37 9.29
CA GLN A 26 4.33 7.02 8.40
C GLN A 26 5.50 6.08 8.07
N ARG A 27 6.02 5.33 9.05
CA ARG A 27 7.11 4.36 8.83
C ARG A 27 6.67 3.19 7.95
N ILE A 28 5.44 2.70 8.15
CA ILE A 28 4.84 1.66 7.32
C ILE A 28 4.67 2.17 5.88
N HIS A 29 4.11 3.37 5.71
CA HIS A 29 3.95 4.00 4.41
C HIS A 29 5.28 4.11 3.66
N ARG A 30 6.33 4.64 4.31
CA ARG A 30 7.66 4.75 3.70
C ARG A 30 8.21 3.40 3.25
N THR A 31 8.05 2.37 4.07
CA THR A 31 8.50 1.00 3.72
C THR A 31 7.76 0.47 2.49
N ILE A 32 6.47 0.76 2.37
CA ILE A 32 5.65 0.34 1.24
C ILE A 32 6.00 1.13 -0.02
N ALA A 33 6.23 2.44 0.09
CA ALA A 33 6.69 3.26 -1.03
C ALA A 33 8.08 2.81 -1.54
N GLU A 34 9.00 2.45 -0.64
CA GLU A 34 10.31 1.87 -0.99
C GLU A 34 10.17 0.53 -1.73
N LEU A 35 9.21 -0.32 -1.34
CA LEU A 35 8.90 -1.56 -2.05
C LEU A 35 8.26 -1.29 -3.42
N ALA A 36 7.31 -0.35 -3.48
CA ALA A 36 6.67 0.06 -4.72
C ALA A 36 7.68 0.62 -5.74
N ALA A 37 8.67 1.40 -5.28
CA ALA A 37 9.74 1.91 -6.14
C ALA A 37 10.56 0.77 -6.79
N LYS A 38 10.85 -0.29 -6.03
CA LYS A 38 11.54 -1.48 -6.55
C LYS A 38 10.68 -2.21 -7.59
N ASP A 39 9.38 -2.34 -7.33
CA ASP A 39 8.45 -2.98 -8.24
C ASP A 39 8.26 -2.19 -9.54
N VAL A 40 8.10 -0.86 -9.46
CA VAL A 40 8.03 0.05 -10.62
C VAL A 40 9.28 -0.07 -11.49
N HIS A 41 10.46 -0.13 -10.86
CA HIS A 41 11.72 -0.36 -11.57
C HIS A 41 11.76 -1.75 -12.24
N ALA A 42 11.37 -2.81 -11.52
CA ALA A 42 11.36 -4.18 -12.05
C ALA A 42 10.36 -4.38 -13.20
N LEU A 43 9.24 -3.64 -13.18
CA LEU A 43 8.22 -3.65 -14.24
C LEU A 43 8.66 -2.88 -15.51
N GLY A 44 9.84 -2.25 -15.50
CA GLY A 44 10.37 -1.55 -16.65
C GLY A 44 9.59 -0.29 -17.00
N PHE A 45 8.97 0.37 -16.01
CA PHE A 45 8.20 1.59 -16.19
C PHE A 45 9.06 2.65 -16.90
N ARG A 46 8.63 3.01 -18.12
CA ARG A 46 9.32 3.96 -18.98
C ARG A 46 8.85 5.36 -18.60
N GLY A 47 9.70 6.07 -17.86
CA GLY A 47 9.46 7.45 -17.43
C GLY A 47 10.75 8.10 -16.95
N THR A 48 10.67 9.37 -16.59
CA THR A 48 11.75 10.09 -15.89
C THR A 48 11.94 9.55 -14.47
N THR A 49 12.98 10.00 -13.79
CA THR A 49 13.21 9.62 -12.38
C THR A 49 12.10 10.15 -11.48
N GLU A 50 11.60 11.35 -11.78
CA GLU A 50 10.52 12.02 -11.08
C GLU A 50 9.18 11.29 -11.27
N GLU A 51 8.89 10.83 -12.49
CA GLU A 51 7.68 10.04 -12.79
C GLU A 51 7.70 8.69 -12.05
N ARG A 52 8.86 8.02 -12.00
CA ARG A 52 9.01 6.77 -11.22
C ARG A 52 8.83 7.00 -9.73
N ALA A 53 9.39 8.09 -9.18
CA ALA A 53 9.23 8.43 -7.77
C ALA A 53 7.76 8.75 -7.44
N LEU A 54 7.10 9.53 -8.30
CA LEU A 54 5.68 9.84 -8.15
C LEU A 54 4.81 8.58 -8.24
N ALA A 55 5.10 7.66 -9.15
CA ALA A 55 4.40 6.38 -9.24
C ALA A 55 4.56 5.54 -7.97
N ALA A 56 5.76 5.50 -7.39
CA ALA A 56 6.01 4.77 -6.14
C ALA A 56 5.23 5.37 -4.96
N GLU A 57 5.21 6.69 -4.82
CA GLU A 57 4.42 7.40 -3.80
C GLU A 57 2.91 7.20 -4.02
N TYR A 58 2.44 7.26 -5.27
CA TYR A 58 1.04 6.98 -5.60
C TYR A 58 0.63 5.57 -5.19
N ILE A 59 1.43 4.55 -5.55
CA ILE A 59 1.17 3.15 -5.19
C ILE A 59 1.22 2.96 -3.67
N GLY A 60 2.23 3.53 -3.01
CA GLY A 60 2.39 3.47 -1.56
C GLY A 60 1.21 4.09 -0.81
N GLY A 61 0.81 5.30 -1.20
CA GLY A 61 -0.32 6.02 -0.63
C GLY A 61 -1.65 5.31 -0.89
N ALA A 62 -1.88 4.82 -2.12
CA ALA A 62 -3.08 4.07 -2.47
C ALA A 62 -3.19 2.77 -1.67
N PHE A 63 -2.07 2.05 -1.49
CA PHE A 63 -2.04 0.85 -0.66
C PHE A 63 -2.36 1.18 0.80
N MET A 64 -1.79 2.25 1.35
CA MET A 64 -2.08 2.69 2.71
C MET A 64 -3.56 3.03 2.90
N ALA A 65 -4.18 3.71 1.94
CA ALA A 65 -5.60 4.01 1.98
C ALA A 65 -6.46 2.74 2.02
N VAL A 66 -6.15 1.75 1.17
CA VAL A 66 -6.84 0.45 1.15
C VAL A 66 -6.62 -0.32 2.45
N LEU A 67 -5.39 -0.35 2.96
CA LEU A 67 -5.05 -1.02 4.21
C LEU A 67 -5.85 -0.43 5.38
N THR A 68 -5.79 0.89 5.56
CA THR A 68 -6.52 1.58 6.64
C THR A 68 -8.02 1.34 6.52
N TRP A 69 -8.60 1.54 5.33
CA TRP A 69 -10.02 1.27 5.10
C TRP A 69 -10.40 -0.17 5.48
N TRP A 70 -9.63 -1.16 5.02
CA TRP A 70 -9.93 -2.56 5.27
C TRP A 70 -9.84 -2.91 6.75
N LEU A 71 -8.84 -2.38 7.47
CA LEU A 71 -8.68 -2.56 8.91
C LEU A 71 -9.81 -1.89 9.71
N ASP A 72 -10.19 -0.66 9.36
CA ASP A 72 -11.28 0.10 10.01
C ASP A 72 -12.64 -0.60 9.85
N HIS A 73 -12.82 -1.32 8.75
CA HIS A 73 -14.03 -2.12 8.49
C HIS A 73 -13.97 -3.53 9.10
N GLY A 74 -12.96 -3.80 9.95
CA GLY A 74 -12.80 -5.04 10.70
C GLY A 74 -12.14 -6.17 9.92
N ALA A 75 -11.45 -5.86 8.81
CA ALA A 75 -10.74 -6.82 7.98
C ALA A 75 -11.58 -8.04 7.56
N LYS A 76 -12.85 -7.80 7.20
CA LYS A 76 -13.86 -8.86 6.96
C LYS A 76 -13.57 -9.68 5.70
N GLN A 77 -13.11 -9.03 4.64
CA GLN A 77 -12.72 -9.70 3.40
C GLN A 77 -11.38 -10.42 3.56
N PRO A 78 -11.18 -11.59 2.93
CA PRO A 78 -9.88 -12.26 2.92
C PRO A 78 -8.77 -11.34 2.37
N PRO A 79 -7.59 -11.31 3.01
CA PRO A 79 -6.48 -10.44 2.60
C PRO A 79 -6.10 -10.59 1.11
N GLN A 80 -6.17 -11.82 0.60
CA GLN A 80 -5.86 -12.16 -0.79
C GLN A 80 -6.84 -11.50 -1.78
N GLU A 81 -8.13 -11.42 -1.43
CA GLU A 81 -9.14 -10.81 -2.29
C GLU A 81 -8.96 -9.29 -2.38
N VAL A 82 -8.59 -8.67 -1.26
CA VAL A 82 -8.26 -7.24 -1.18
C VAL A 82 -6.99 -6.95 -1.99
N ASP A 83 -5.95 -7.77 -1.85
CA ASP A 83 -4.69 -7.64 -2.62
C ASP A 83 -4.94 -7.76 -4.12
N ASN A 84 -5.71 -8.77 -4.54
CA ASN A 84 -6.07 -8.98 -5.95
C ASN A 84 -6.85 -7.78 -6.51
N THR A 85 -7.77 -7.22 -5.73
CA THR A 85 -8.54 -6.05 -6.15
C THR A 85 -7.67 -4.81 -6.28
N PHE A 86 -6.80 -4.55 -5.30
CA PHE A 86 -5.84 -3.47 -5.33
C PHE A 86 -4.92 -3.57 -6.56
N ARG A 87 -4.34 -4.75 -6.82
CA ARG A 87 -3.49 -4.97 -7.99
C ARG A 87 -4.23 -4.68 -9.30
N ARG A 88 -5.49 -5.10 -9.43
CA ARG A 88 -6.29 -4.81 -10.64
C ARG A 88 -6.53 -3.31 -10.83
N LEU A 89 -6.75 -2.54 -9.76
CA LEU A 89 -6.92 -1.09 -9.82
C LEU A 89 -5.62 -0.42 -10.28
N ILE A 90 -4.49 -0.78 -9.67
CA ILE A 90 -3.18 -0.21 -10.01
C ILE A 90 -2.75 -0.61 -11.42
N LEU A 91 -2.87 -1.88 -11.80
CA LEU A 91 -2.45 -2.38 -13.12
C LEU A 91 -3.30 -1.79 -14.26
N LYS A 92 -4.57 -1.43 -14.01
CA LYS A 92 -5.37 -0.70 -15.00
C LYS A 92 -4.85 0.73 -15.17
N GLY A 93 -4.57 1.44 -14.08
CA GLY A 93 -3.99 2.79 -14.14
C GLY A 93 -2.58 2.83 -14.76
N LEU A 94 -1.74 1.84 -14.48
CA LEU A 94 -0.39 1.76 -15.04
C LEU A 94 -0.37 1.47 -16.54
N LYS A 95 -1.29 0.65 -17.06
CA LYS A 95 -1.39 0.34 -18.49
C LYS A 95 -1.70 1.54 -19.37
N GLU A 96 -2.29 2.60 -18.83
CA GLU A 96 -2.56 3.84 -19.57
C GLU A 96 -1.34 4.76 -19.62
N LEU A 97 -0.31 4.49 -18.80
CA LEU A 97 0.91 5.29 -18.67
C LEU A 97 2.16 4.66 -19.32
N THR A 98 2.07 3.40 -19.78
CA THR A 98 3.15 2.66 -20.48
C THR A 98 2.83 2.47 -21.96
#